data_AF-A0A7R8UT04-F1
#
_entry.id   AF-A0A7R8UT04-F1
#
_cell.length_a   1.000
_cell.length_b   1.000
_cell.length_c   1.000
_cell.angle_alpha   90.00
_cell.angle_beta   90.00
_cell.angle_gamma   90.00
#
_symmetry.space_group_name_H-M   'P 1'
#
loop_
_entity.id
_entity.type
_entity.pdbx_description
1 polymer ?
#
loop_
_entity_poly.entity_id
_entity_poly.type
_entity_poly.pdbx_seq_one_letter_code
_entity_poly.pdbx_strand_id
1 'polypeptide(L)'
;MLVTVAKGGATHTNSKIDTYRKADYQFTYSVYNDYSVDIKSHEESRNGDKVYGKYIIIDPDGFKRIVEYTVNGKEGFVARVRREPTYYRVPTYKNFVSQSLVASRASHRVSLRSPRINYSFGDKVI
;
A
#
# COMPACT_ATOMS: atom_id res chain seq x y z
N MET A 1 17.40 -48.02 -55.25
CA MET A 1 17.25 -47.82 -53.79
C MET A 1 17.07 -46.33 -53.56
N LEU A 2 15.86 -45.89 -53.20
CA LEU A 2 15.58 -44.50 -52.85
C LEU A 2 16.13 -44.21 -51.45
N VAL A 3 16.80 -43.06 -51.26
CA VAL A 3 16.75 -42.30 -50.01
C VAL A 3 16.76 -40.81 -50.37
N THR A 4 15.66 -40.14 -50.01
CA THR A 4 15.42 -38.70 -50.14
C THR A 4 15.86 -38.01 -48.85
N VAL A 5 16.49 -36.83 -48.94
CA VAL A 5 16.51 -35.86 -47.83
C VAL A 5 16.15 -34.47 -48.35
N ALA A 6 15.02 -33.96 -47.86
CA ALA A 6 14.49 -32.64 -48.15
C ALA A 6 15.21 -31.56 -47.30
N LYS A 7 15.62 -30.46 -47.93
CA LYS A 7 16.09 -29.25 -47.24
C LYS A 7 14.99 -28.20 -47.32
N GLY A 8 14.03 -28.26 -46.41
CA GLY A 8 12.98 -27.25 -46.26
C GLY A 8 13.56 -25.97 -45.69
N GLY A 9 13.41 -24.86 -46.43
CA GLY A 9 13.72 -23.52 -45.94
C GLY A 9 12.74 -23.13 -44.83
N ALA A 10 13.24 -22.98 -43.61
CA ALA A 10 12.48 -22.42 -42.52
C ALA A 10 12.39 -20.90 -42.69
N THR A 11 11.18 -20.42 -42.98
CA THR A 11 10.81 -19.02 -42.83
C THR A 11 10.79 -18.70 -41.33
N HIS A 12 11.54 -17.69 -40.91
CA HIS A 12 11.48 -17.16 -39.56
C HIS A 12 10.12 -16.47 -39.37
N THR A 13 9.14 -17.18 -38.81
CA THR A 13 7.91 -16.54 -38.33
C THR A 13 8.26 -15.68 -37.13
N ASN A 14 8.12 -14.38 -37.31
CA ASN A 14 8.24 -13.39 -36.25
C ASN A 14 7.04 -13.55 -35.29
N SER A 15 7.11 -14.54 -34.40
CA SER A 15 6.19 -14.63 -33.27
C SER A 15 6.60 -13.54 -32.28
N LYS A 16 5.93 -12.39 -32.41
CA LYS A 16 5.96 -11.30 -31.44
C LYS A 16 5.52 -11.87 -30.08
N ILE A 17 6.50 -12.32 -29.30
CA ILE A 17 6.35 -12.62 -27.88
C ILE A 17 6.17 -11.27 -27.20
N ASP A 18 4.93 -10.94 -26.83
CA ASP A 18 4.70 -10.13 -25.64
C ASP A 18 3.27 -10.31 -25.14
N THR A 19 3.01 -11.47 -24.52
CA THR A 19 1.83 -11.61 -23.67
C THR A 19 2.17 -10.96 -22.33
N TYR A 20 2.20 -9.62 -22.30
CA TYR A 20 2.29 -8.85 -21.06
C TYR A 20 1.09 -9.24 -20.20
N ARG A 21 1.27 -10.12 -19.21
CA ARG A 21 0.17 -10.54 -18.34
C ARG A 21 -0.36 -9.31 -17.63
N LYS A 22 -1.61 -8.97 -17.93
CA LYS A 22 -2.35 -7.90 -17.29
C LYS A 22 -2.39 -8.16 -15.78
N ALA A 23 -1.77 -7.29 -14.98
CA ALA A 23 -1.75 -7.43 -13.54
C ALA A 23 -3.11 -7.09 -12.93
N ASP A 24 -3.67 -8.01 -12.15
CA ASP A 24 -4.93 -7.85 -11.43
C ASP A 24 -4.71 -8.19 -9.96
N TYR A 25 -5.11 -7.28 -9.07
CA TYR A 25 -5.01 -7.49 -7.63
C TYR A 25 -6.02 -6.64 -6.86
N GLN A 26 -6.18 -6.98 -5.59
CA GLN A 26 -6.84 -6.14 -4.61
C GLN A 26 -6.18 -6.37 -3.26
N PHE A 27 -5.90 -5.30 -2.53
CA PHE A 27 -5.43 -5.41 -1.16
C PHE A 27 -6.02 -4.33 -0.29
N THR A 28 -6.01 -4.61 1.01
CA THR A 28 -6.26 -3.63 2.06
C THR A 28 -5.24 -3.79 3.16
N TYR A 29 -4.85 -2.68 3.78
CA TYR A 29 -4.19 -2.70 5.07
C TYR A 29 -4.69 -1.59 5.98
N SER A 30 -4.58 -1.81 7.29
CA SER A 30 -4.84 -0.80 8.29
C SER A 30 -3.91 -0.95 9.48
N VAL A 31 -3.55 0.18 10.08
CA VAL A 31 -2.84 0.26 11.35
C VAL A 31 -3.69 1.11 12.29
N TYR A 32 -3.92 0.60 13.49
CA TYR A 32 -4.59 1.31 14.55
C TYR A 32 -3.76 1.25 15.83
N ASN A 33 -3.19 2.39 16.20
CA ASN A 33 -2.55 2.61 17.49
C ASN A 33 -3.04 3.95 18.06
N ASP A 34 -3.91 3.89 19.06
CA ASP A 34 -4.46 5.06 19.72
C ASP A 34 -3.45 5.77 20.64
N TYR A 35 -2.46 5.04 21.16
CA TYR A 35 -1.44 5.60 22.05
C TYR A 35 -0.47 6.52 21.30
N SER A 36 0.06 6.06 20.17
CA SER A 36 0.94 6.89 19.32
C SER A 36 0.18 7.74 18.30
N VAL A 37 -1.14 7.53 18.19
CA VAL A 37 -2.02 8.10 17.15
C VAL A 37 -1.58 7.74 15.73
N ASP A 38 -0.92 6.59 15.59
CA ASP A 38 -0.62 6.00 14.29
C ASP A 38 -1.85 5.25 13.77
N ILE A 39 -2.73 6.00 13.11
CA ILE A 39 -4.01 5.53 12.57
C ILE A 39 -4.03 5.81 11.07
N LYS A 40 -3.99 4.72 10.29
CA LYS A 40 -3.93 4.78 8.82
C LYS A 40 -4.58 3.57 8.18
N SER A 41 -5.12 3.76 6.97
CA SER A 41 -5.62 2.67 6.15
C SER A 41 -5.36 2.92 4.67
N HIS A 42 -5.26 1.83 3.92
CA HIS A 42 -5.06 1.82 2.48
C HIS A 42 -5.87 0.70 1.87
N GLU A 43 -6.59 1.00 0.82
CA GLU A 43 -7.14 0.01 -0.10
C GLU A 43 -6.73 0.35 -1.53
N GLU A 44 -6.40 -0.67 -2.32
CA GLU A 44 -6.12 -0.52 -3.74
C GLU A 44 -6.63 -1.74 -4.50
N SER A 45 -7.13 -1.51 -5.70
CA SER A 45 -7.37 -2.57 -6.65
C SER A 45 -6.91 -2.15 -8.04
N ARG A 46 -6.34 -3.15 -8.72
CA ARG A 46 -5.89 -3.04 -10.09
C ARG A 46 -6.68 -4.00 -10.97
N ASN A 47 -7.13 -3.46 -12.10
CA ASN A 47 -7.72 -4.19 -13.21
C ASN A 47 -6.94 -3.82 -14.49
N GLY A 48 -5.81 -4.48 -14.70
CA GLY A 48 -4.87 -4.18 -15.77
C GLY A 48 -4.26 -2.81 -15.69
N ASP A 49 -4.58 -1.93 -16.64
CA ASP A 49 -4.03 -0.57 -16.66
C ASP A 49 -4.83 0.41 -15.80
N LYS A 50 -5.92 -0.06 -15.19
CA LYS A 50 -6.76 0.73 -14.30
C LYS A 50 -6.41 0.42 -12.86
N VAL A 51 -6.05 1.45 -12.09
CA VAL A 51 -5.88 1.36 -10.64
C VAL A 51 -6.86 2.32 -9.99
N TYR A 52 -7.47 1.91 -8.88
CA TYR A 52 -8.18 2.81 -7.98
C TYR A 52 -7.80 2.46 -6.55
N GLY A 53 -7.68 3.48 -5.72
CA GLY A 53 -7.36 3.27 -4.33
C GLY A 53 -7.63 4.49 -3.47
N LYS A 54 -7.53 4.26 -2.17
CA LYS A 54 -7.72 5.29 -1.15
C LYS A 54 -6.72 5.10 -0.04
N TYR A 55 -6.05 6.18 0.35
CA TYR A 55 -5.21 6.24 1.53
C TYR A 55 -5.80 7.22 2.54
N ILE A 56 -5.84 6.80 3.81
CA ILE A 56 -6.32 7.61 4.93
C ILE A 56 -5.24 7.64 6.00
N ILE A 57 -4.93 8.83 6.52
CA ILE A 57 -3.99 9.03 7.62
C ILE A 57 -4.46 10.16 8.54
N ILE A 58 -4.20 10.02 9.83
CA ILE A 58 -4.30 11.14 10.79
C ILE A 58 -2.99 11.93 10.75
N ASP A 59 -3.08 13.17 10.30
CA ASP A 59 -1.95 14.11 10.28
C ASP A 59 -1.57 14.56 11.69
N PRO A 60 -0.33 15.06 11.89
CA PRO A 60 0.14 15.53 13.20
C PRO A 60 -0.67 16.67 13.82
N ASP A 61 -1.43 17.41 13.03
CA ASP A 61 -2.34 18.48 13.47
C ASP A 61 -3.74 17.96 13.84
N GLY A 62 -3.95 16.63 13.81
CA GLY A 62 -5.21 15.99 14.14
C GLY A 62 -6.25 15.99 13.02
N PHE A 63 -5.90 16.44 11.82
CA PHE A 63 -6.77 16.32 10.65
C PHE A 63 -6.63 14.96 9.99
N LYS A 64 -7.72 14.43 9.46
CA LYS A 64 -7.69 13.22 8.62
C LYS A 64 -7.48 13.66 7.20
N ARG A 65 -6.35 13.23 6.61
CA ARG A 65 -6.12 13.35 5.18
C ARG A 65 -6.67 12.12 4.48
N ILE A 66 -7.44 12.35 3.43
CA ILE A 66 -8.02 11.32 2.58
C ILE A 66 -7.52 11.59 1.17
N VAL A 67 -6.80 10.62 0.62
CA VAL A 67 -6.25 10.64 -0.74
C VAL A 67 -6.95 9.57 -1.53
N GLU A 68 -7.86 9.95 -2.41
CA GLU A 68 -8.51 9.05 -3.37
C GLU A 68 -7.78 9.19 -4.69
N TYR A 69 -7.37 8.10 -5.30
CA TYR A 69 -6.60 8.14 -6.53
C TYR A 69 -7.06 7.12 -7.55
N THR A 70 -6.84 7.47 -8.81
CA THR A 70 -7.11 6.63 -9.97
C THR A 70 -5.95 6.69 -10.93
N VAL A 71 -5.64 5.57 -11.58
CA VAL A 71 -4.78 5.52 -12.76
C VAL A 71 -5.63 5.06 -13.93
N ASN A 72 -5.65 5.84 -15.00
CA ASN A 72 -6.24 5.43 -16.28
C ASN A 72 -5.28 5.81 -17.42
N GLY A 73 -5.31 5.05 -18.52
CA GLY A 73 -4.33 5.22 -19.60
C GLY A 73 -4.33 6.60 -20.30
N LYS A 74 -5.37 7.42 -20.14
CA LYS A 74 -5.47 8.74 -20.79
C LYS A 74 -4.97 9.88 -19.91
N GLU A 75 -5.37 9.89 -18.65
CA GLU A 75 -5.06 10.96 -17.69
C GLU A 75 -3.84 10.61 -16.81
N GLY A 76 -3.37 9.36 -16.86
CA GLY A 76 -2.32 8.87 -15.98
C GLY A 76 -2.81 8.78 -14.54
N PHE A 77 -1.94 9.12 -13.59
CA PHE A 77 -2.26 9.15 -12.17
C PHE A 77 -2.97 10.46 -11.80
N VAL A 78 -4.14 10.35 -11.19
CA VAL A 78 -4.92 11.47 -10.68
C VAL A 78 -5.24 11.21 -9.21
N ALA A 79 -4.92 12.17 -8.34
CA ALA A 79 -5.23 12.12 -6.91
C ALA A 79 -6.13 13.29 -6.51
N ARG A 80 -7.16 13.00 -5.72
CA ARG A 80 -8.01 13.97 -5.03
C ARG A 80 -7.70 13.90 -3.55
N VAL A 81 -7.20 14.99 -3.02
CA VAL A 81 -6.81 15.10 -1.61
C VAL A 81 -7.82 15.98 -0.90
N ARG A 82 -8.37 15.49 0.20
CA ARG A 82 -9.22 16.27 1.11
C ARG A 82 -8.77 16.08 2.54
N ARG A 83 -9.02 17.10 3.36
CA ARG A 83 -8.72 17.09 4.80
C ARG A 83 -10.00 17.40 5.56
N GLU A 84 -10.26 16.65 6.62
CA GLU A 84 -11.39 16.91 7.52
C GLU A 84 -10.93 16.85 8.98
N PRO A 85 -11.54 17.66 9.88
CA PRO A 85 -11.26 17.59 11.31
C PRO A 85 -11.54 16.19 11.87
N THR A 86 -10.86 15.83 12.96
CA THR A 86 -11.07 14.53 13.62
C THR A 86 -11.14 14.69 15.12
N TYR A 87 -11.59 13.62 15.79
CA TYR A 87 -11.59 13.54 17.24
C TYR A 87 -10.24 13.09 17.82
N TYR A 88 -9.29 12.66 16.99
CA TYR A 88 -8.00 12.18 17.47
C TYR A 88 -7.16 13.35 17.99
N ARG A 89 -6.92 13.36 19.30
CA ARG A 89 -5.96 14.28 19.91
C ARG A 89 -4.56 13.74 19.66
N VAL A 90 -3.85 14.32 18.69
CA VAL A 90 -2.45 13.99 18.48
C VAL A 90 -1.65 14.52 19.67
N PRO A 91 -0.92 13.66 20.41
CA PRO A 91 -0.06 14.13 21.47
C PRO A 91 1.01 15.03 20.85
N THR A 92 1.07 16.28 21.29
CA THR A 92 2.21 17.13 20.98
C THR A 92 3.42 16.53 21.68
N TYR A 93 4.48 16.24 20.94
CA TYR A 93 5.76 15.72 21.45
C TYR A 93 6.47 16.80 22.28
N LYS A 94 5.85 17.34 23.33
CA LYS A 94 6.46 18.36 24.20
C LYS A 94 7.25 17.76 25.36
N ASN A 95 7.14 16.45 25.63
CA ASN A 95 7.85 15.78 26.73
C ASN A 95 8.17 14.32 26.43
N PHE A 96 8.89 14.02 25.33
CA PHE A 96 9.80 12.88 25.41
C PHE A 96 10.99 13.38 26.21
N VAL A 97 10.88 13.29 27.54
CA VAL A 97 12.05 13.44 28.40
C VAL A 97 13.10 12.50 27.81
N SER A 98 14.19 13.06 27.31
CA SER A 98 15.41 12.31 27.11
C SER A 98 15.65 11.60 28.44
N GLN A 99 15.39 10.28 28.51
CA GLN A 99 15.78 9.50 29.67
C GLN A 99 17.30 9.42 29.66
N SER A 100 17.96 10.53 29.98
CA SER A 100 19.31 10.51 30.51
C SER A 100 19.20 9.88 31.90
N LEU A 101 19.70 8.65 31.99
CA LEU A 101 20.02 7.88 33.19
C LEU A 101 19.89 8.63 34.52
N VAL A 102 18.79 8.42 35.25
CA VAL A 102 18.82 8.48 36.71
C VAL A 102 18.12 7.25 37.25
N ALA A 103 18.93 6.33 37.76
CA ALA A 103 18.49 5.12 38.42
C ALA A 103 17.72 5.48 39.71
N SER A 104 16.42 5.17 39.77
CA SER A 104 15.77 4.73 41.00
C SER A 104 14.38 4.15 40.74
N ARG A 105 14.25 2.83 40.93
CA ARG A 105 13.10 2.13 41.52
C ARG A 105 11.71 2.78 41.35
N ALA A 106 11.15 2.64 40.16
CA ALA A 106 9.75 2.28 39.98
C ALA A 106 9.62 1.84 38.54
N SER A 107 9.44 0.53 38.31
CA SER A 107 9.13 -0.02 37.00
C SER A 107 7.80 0.58 36.51
N HIS A 108 7.85 1.78 35.92
CA HIS A 108 6.80 2.26 35.05
C HIS A 108 6.91 1.42 33.79
N ARG A 109 6.32 0.22 33.86
CA ARG A 109 6.14 -0.64 32.72
C ARG A 109 5.21 0.13 31.78
N VAL A 110 5.79 0.89 30.85
CA VAL A 110 5.03 1.48 29.74
C VAL A 110 4.43 0.27 29.02
N SER A 111 3.16 0.00 29.28
CA SER A 111 2.40 -0.99 28.52
C SER A 111 2.14 -0.35 27.17
N LEU A 112 3.12 -0.48 26.26
CA LEU A 112 2.92 -0.17 24.86
C LEU A 112 1.86 -1.15 24.38
N ARG A 113 0.61 -0.71 24.25
CA ARG A 113 -0.39 -1.49 23.53
C ARG A 113 0.14 -1.62 22.11
N SER A 114 0.42 -2.84 21.68
CA SER A 114 0.87 -3.11 20.31
C SER A 114 -0.17 -2.58 19.31
N PRO A 115 0.26 -1.99 18.18
CA PRO A 115 -0.64 -1.60 17.11
C PRO A 115 -1.49 -2.79 16.66
N ARG A 116 -2.77 -2.55 16.38
CA ARG A 116 -3.60 -3.51 15.65
C ARG A 116 -3.32 -3.32 14.17
N ILE A 117 -2.89 -4.39 13.50
CA ILE A 117 -2.62 -4.39 12.06
C ILE A 117 -3.57 -5.37 11.41
N ASN A 118 -4.30 -4.93 10.39
CA ASN A 118 -5.08 -5.81 9.53
C ASN A 118 -4.55 -5.73 8.12
N TYR A 119 -4.44 -6.88 7.46
CA TYR A 119 -4.05 -6.99 6.06
C TYR A 119 -4.95 -8.02 5.39
N SER A 120 -5.37 -7.73 4.16
CA SER A 120 -6.10 -8.69 3.34
C SER A 120 -5.73 -8.49 1.88
N PHE A 121 -5.63 -9.60 1.17
CA PHE A 121 -5.52 -9.65 -0.28
C PHE A 121 -6.79 -10.29 -0.82
N GLY A 122 -7.39 -9.73 -1.86
CA GLY A 122 -8.60 -10.26 -2.48
C GLY A 122 -8.32 -11.54 -3.27
N ASP A 123 -9.36 -12.36 -3.49
CA ASP A 123 -9.28 -13.70 -4.10
C ASP A 123 -8.86 -13.74 -5.58
N LYS A 124 -8.30 -12.66 -6.14
CA LYS A 124 -7.90 -12.59 -7.55
C LYS A 124 -6.55 -13.27 -7.75
N VAL A 125 -6.63 -14.57 -8.05
CA VAL A 125 -5.53 -15.39 -8.55
C VAL A 125 -5.31 -15.09 -10.05
N ILE A 126 -4.04 -14.92 -10.42
CA ILE A 126 -3.51 -14.49 -11.73
C ILE A 126 -3.63 -15.56 -12.80
#